data_AF-A0A2V8T2W0-F1
#
_entry.id   AF-A0A2V8T2W0-F1
#
_cell.length_a   1.000
_cell.length_b   1.000
_cell.length_c   1.000
_cell.angle_alpha   90.00
_cell.angle_beta   90.00
_cell.angle_gamma   90.00
#
_symmetry.space_group_name_H-M   'P 1'
#
loop_
_entity.id
_entity.type
_entity.pdbx_description
1 polymer ?
#
loop_
_entity_poly.entity_id
_entity_poly.type
_entity_poly.pdbx_seq_one_letter_code
_entity_poly.pdbx_strand_id
1 'polypeptide(L)'
;MLGRAFAENRLMTLFIITLPAIGLAERYGLQDQSAALIRRFASATVGRLQIVYQLFRVLHGILGVRLNGHPSFVRPLIFPMSVGEAEGMFGAQSAEALPEDEVEEIKAADAASENYGNFYGQNLSPVQAGVLLVFSVMTGLGYVISVWSLVAYAIPIAAISVFLGAIQFWLLDLRLRKKAATRP
;
A
#
# COMPACT_ATOMS: atom_id res chain seq x y z
N MET A 1 -19.89 -16.09 27.08
CA MET A 1 -20.07 -14.92 26.18
C MET A 1 -18.78 -14.48 25.50
N LEU A 2 -17.63 -14.41 26.22
CA LEU A 2 -16.32 -14.11 25.64
C LEU A 2 -15.92 -14.97 24.42
N GLY A 3 -16.03 -16.31 24.49
CA GLY A 3 -15.67 -17.17 23.36
C GLY A 3 -16.55 -17.01 22.10
N ARG A 4 -17.85 -16.74 22.27
CA ARG A 4 -18.77 -16.46 21.15
C ARG A 4 -18.51 -15.09 20.54
N ALA A 5 -18.30 -14.07 21.37
CA ALA A 5 -17.94 -12.73 20.92
C ALA A 5 -16.57 -12.69 20.21
N PHE A 6 -15.60 -13.50 20.64
CA PHE A 6 -14.31 -13.69 19.96
C PHE A 6 -14.46 -14.44 18.63
N ALA A 7 -15.31 -15.46 18.55
CA ALA A 7 -15.58 -16.17 17.30
C ALA A 7 -16.32 -15.29 16.29
N GLU A 8 -17.29 -14.47 16.74
CA GLU A 8 -18.06 -13.54 15.92
C GLU A 8 -17.25 -12.30 15.49
N ASN A 9 -16.35 -11.78 16.33
CA ASN A 9 -15.44 -10.67 16.02
C ASN A 9 -14.01 -11.12 15.66
N ARG A 10 -13.83 -12.38 15.25
CA ARG A 10 -12.52 -12.98 14.88
C ARG A 10 -11.67 -12.08 13.97
N LEU A 11 -12.33 -11.35 13.06
CA LEU A 11 -11.67 -10.44 12.12
C LEU A 11 -11.09 -9.18 12.80
N MET A 12 -11.67 -8.67 13.89
CA MET A 12 -11.13 -7.55 14.65
C MET A 12 -9.92 -7.95 15.50
N THR A 13 -9.93 -9.15 16.08
CA THR A 13 -8.82 -9.67 16.92
C THR A 13 -7.62 -10.17 16.13
N LEU A 14 -7.78 -10.38 14.81
CA LEU A 14 -6.71 -10.80 13.90
C LEU A 14 -5.54 -9.80 13.86
N PHE A 15 -5.79 -8.51 14.07
CA PHE A 15 -4.74 -7.49 14.16
C PHE A 15 -3.73 -7.77 15.30
N ILE A 16 -4.20 -8.30 16.44
CA ILE A 16 -3.35 -8.62 17.60
C ILE A 16 -2.36 -9.73 17.27
N ILE A 17 -2.76 -10.72 16.47
CA ILE A 17 -1.90 -11.84 16.04
C ILE A 17 -0.98 -11.42 14.89
N THR A 18 -1.38 -10.43 14.11
CA THR A 18 -0.63 -9.97 12.93
C THR A 18 0.73 -9.37 13.35
N LEU A 19 0.78 -8.56 14.41
CA LEU A 19 2.02 -7.94 14.89
C LEU A 19 3.11 -8.97 15.28
N PRO A 20 2.85 -9.98 16.13
CA PRO A 20 3.81 -11.05 16.43
C PRO A 20 4.21 -11.87 15.20
N ALA A 21 3.26 -12.14 14.29
CA ALA A 21 3.54 -12.90 13.07
C ALA A 21 4.50 -12.13 12.13
N ILE A 22 4.31 -10.80 11.98
CA ILE A 22 5.23 -9.94 11.25
C ILE A 22 6.60 -9.93 11.92
N GLY A 23 6.67 -9.71 13.24
CA GLY A 23 7.95 -9.69 13.95
C GLY A 23 8.71 -11.02 13.84
N LEU A 24 7.98 -12.14 13.76
CA LEU A 24 8.57 -13.45 13.49
C LEU A 24 9.08 -13.56 12.05
N ALA A 25 8.30 -13.11 11.07
CA ALA A 25 8.71 -13.10 9.67
C ALA A 25 9.93 -12.19 9.41
N GLU A 26 9.96 -11.00 10.00
CA GLU A 26 11.12 -10.10 10.01
C GLU A 26 12.34 -10.79 10.60
N ARG A 27 12.19 -11.45 11.77
CA ARG A 27 13.27 -12.22 12.41
C ARG A 27 13.81 -13.37 11.54
N TYR A 28 12.97 -13.98 10.71
CA TYR A 28 13.37 -15.04 9.77
C TYR A 28 13.79 -14.53 8.39
N GLY A 29 14.07 -13.23 8.25
CA GLY A 29 14.67 -12.68 7.03
C GLY A 29 13.67 -12.41 5.91
N LEU A 30 12.40 -12.11 6.23
CA LEU A 30 11.42 -11.67 5.23
C LEU A 30 11.94 -10.47 4.41
N GLN A 31 12.64 -9.54 5.06
CA GLN A 31 13.30 -8.40 4.43
C GLN A 31 14.34 -8.87 3.40
N ASP A 32 15.23 -9.79 3.78
CA ASP A 32 16.30 -10.30 2.92
C ASP A 32 15.77 -11.06 1.70
N GLN A 33 14.74 -11.91 1.92
CA GLN A 33 14.11 -12.69 0.86
C GLN A 33 13.35 -11.80 -0.12
N SER A 34 12.69 -10.77 0.37
CA SER A 34 11.95 -9.85 -0.50
C SER A 34 12.88 -8.94 -1.29
N ALA A 35 13.95 -8.47 -0.65
CA ALA A 35 15.04 -7.78 -1.34
C ALA A 35 15.68 -8.69 -2.41
N ALA A 36 15.86 -10.00 -2.15
CA ALA A 36 16.38 -10.96 -3.14
C ALA A 36 15.43 -11.19 -4.31
N LEU A 37 14.12 -11.27 -4.07
CA LEU A 37 13.10 -11.42 -5.10
C LEU A 37 13.08 -10.21 -6.04
N ILE A 38 13.33 -9.01 -5.52
CA ILE A 38 13.25 -7.77 -6.29
C ILE A 38 14.58 -7.33 -6.89
N ARG A 39 15.72 -7.76 -6.36
CA ARG A 39 16.99 -7.74 -7.09
C ARG A 39 16.92 -8.49 -8.44
N ARG A 40 16.00 -9.45 -8.59
CA ARG A 40 15.70 -10.07 -9.91
C ARG A 40 14.93 -9.14 -10.85
N PHE A 41 14.19 -8.18 -10.33
CA PHE A 41 13.56 -7.09 -11.07
C PHE A 41 14.53 -5.89 -11.17
N ALA A 42 15.67 -6.12 -11.82
CA ALA A 42 16.86 -5.25 -11.90
C ALA A 42 16.68 -3.82 -12.51
N SER A 43 15.48 -3.25 -12.52
CA SER A 43 15.19 -1.88 -12.99
C SER A 43 14.14 -1.12 -12.17
N ALA A 44 13.82 -1.60 -10.97
CA ALA A 44 12.87 -0.94 -10.09
C ALA A 44 13.50 0.33 -9.52
N THR A 45 12.87 1.48 -9.75
CA THR A 45 13.16 2.71 -9.01
C THR A 45 12.22 2.80 -7.82
N VAL A 46 12.52 3.69 -6.88
CA VAL A 46 11.63 4.03 -5.75
C VAL A 46 10.20 4.26 -6.27
N GLY A 47 10.01 5.21 -7.18
CA GLY A 47 8.70 5.55 -7.74
C GLY A 47 7.99 4.38 -8.40
N ARG A 48 8.69 3.56 -9.20
CA ARG A 48 8.11 2.37 -9.83
C ARG A 48 7.64 1.35 -8.79
N LEU A 49 8.38 1.19 -7.70
CA LEU A 49 7.99 0.32 -6.61
C LEU A 49 6.67 0.78 -5.98
N GLN A 50 6.50 2.08 -5.69
CA GLN A 50 5.23 2.60 -5.17
C GLN A 50 4.07 2.45 -6.15
N ILE A 51 4.30 2.61 -7.46
CA ILE A 51 3.26 2.39 -8.48
C ILE A 51 2.79 0.93 -8.47
N VAL A 52 3.74 -0.02 -8.53
CA VAL A 52 3.44 -1.45 -8.51
C VAL A 52 2.73 -1.82 -7.21
N TYR A 53 3.17 -1.28 -6.09
CA TYR A 53 2.54 -1.54 -4.80
C TYR A 53 1.12 -0.97 -4.71
N GLN A 54 0.89 0.27 -5.16
CA GLN A 54 -0.46 0.85 -5.23
C GLN A 54 -1.39 -0.03 -6.09
N LEU A 55 -0.92 -0.49 -7.27
CA LEU A 55 -1.68 -1.38 -8.14
C LEU A 55 -1.98 -2.72 -7.46
N PHE A 56 -0.98 -3.33 -6.80
CA PHE A 56 -1.15 -4.53 -6.01
C PHE A 56 -2.24 -4.36 -4.96
N ARG A 57 -2.27 -3.22 -4.26
CA ARG A 57 -3.30 -2.91 -3.26
C ARG A 57 -4.67 -2.69 -3.87
N VAL A 58 -4.77 -2.03 -5.03
CA VAL A 58 -6.04 -1.89 -5.76
C VAL A 58 -6.60 -3.26 -6.15
N LEU A 59 -5.77 -4.15 -6.70
CA LEU A 59 -6.17 -5.51 -7.08
C LEU A 59 -6.70 -6.31 -5.88
N HIS A 60 -6.02 -6.24 -4.74
CA HIS A 60 -6.51 -6.86 -3.50
C HIS A 60 -7.83 -6.26 -3.02
N GLY A 61 -7.98 -4.95 -3.17
CA GLY A 61 -9.21 -4.22 -2.88
C GLY A 61 -10.38 -4.72 -3.72
N ILE A 62 -10.20 -4.91 -5.03
CA ILE A 62 -11.21 -5.47 -5.95
C ILE A 62 -11.64 -6.86 -5.49
N LEU A 63 -10.69 -7.71 -5.10
CA LEU A 63 -10.95 -9.07 -4.61
C LEU A 63 -11.61 -9.09 -3.22
N GLY A 64 -11.76 -7.95 -2.54
CA GLY A 64 -12.31 -7.87 -1.18
C GLY A 64 -11.36 -8.41 -0.11
N VAL A 65 -10.08 -8.60 -0.42
CA VAL A 65 -9.07 -9.14 0.51
C VAL A 65 -8.54 -8.03 1.41
N ARG A 66 -8.74 -8.18 2.73
CA ARG A 66 -8.26 -7.23 3.73
C ARG A 66 -6.86 -7.61 4.20
N LEU A 67 -5.85 -7.05 3.53
CA LEU A 67 -4.47 -7.11 4.00
C LEU A 67 -4.22 -6.01 5.04
N ASN A 68 -3.54 -6.36 6.13
CA ASN A 68 -3.11 -5.39 7.14
C ASN A 68 -1.98 -4.54 6.54
N GLY A 69 -2.30 -3.30 6.13
CA GLY A 69 -1.45 -2.42 5.30
C GLY A 69 -0.07 -2.05 5.85
N HIS A 70 0.02 -0.91 6.54
CA HIS A 70 1.29 -0.32 6.95
C HIS A 70 2.19 -1.23 7.81
N PRO A 71 1.67 -1.92 8.85
CA PRO A 71 2.53 -2.75 9.70
C PRO A 71 3.00 -4.03 9.02
N SER A 72 2.22 -4.61 8.09
CA SER A 72 2.51 -5.96 7.56
C SER A 72 3.14 -5.96 6.18
N PHE A 73 3.08 -4.85 5.46
CA PHE A 73 3.68 -4.72 4.14
C PHE A 73 4.58 -3.50 4.04
N VAL A 74 4.14 -2.31 4.49
CA VAL A 74 4.97 -1.12 4.29
C VAL A 74 6.26 -1.20 5.09
N ARG A 75 6.16 -1.33 6.42
CA ARG A 75 7.33 -1.35 7.31
C ARG A 75 8.30 -2.53 7.09
N PRO A 76 7.83 -3.80 7.04
CA PRO A 76 8.73 -4.94 6.91
C PRO A 76 9.27 -5.14 5.49
N LEU A 77 8.73 -4.46 4.48
CA LEU A 77 8.95 -4.84 3.09
C LEU A 77 9.11 -3.63 2.16
N ILE A 78 8.05 -2.84 1.94
CA ILE A 78 8.09 -1.77 0.93
C ILE A 78 9.10 -0.69 1.28
N PHE A 79 9.13 -0.26 2.54
CA PHE A 79 10.04 0.79 3.00
C PHE A 79 11.53 0.38 2.93
N PRO A 80 11.97 -0.77 3.49
CA PRO A 80 13.34 -1.25 3.31
C PRO A 80 13.77 -1.36 1.85
N MET A 81 12.85 -1.75 0.96
CA MET A 81 13.13 -1.83 -0.48
C MET A 81 13.27 -0.46 -1.13
N SER A 82 12.36 0.48 -0.83
CA SER A 82 12.45 1.85 -1.33
C SER A 82 13.74 2.53 -0.88
N VAL A 83 14.17 2.31 0.37
CA VAL A 83 15.44 2.81 0.88
C VAL A 83 16.63 2.15 0.18
N GLY A 84 16.62 0.83 -0.02
CA GLY A 84 17.70 0.14 -0.73
C GLY A 84 17.90 0.62 -2.17
N GLU A 85 16.82 0.93 -2.89
CA GLU A 85 16.92 1.53 -4.23
C GLU A 85 17.47 2.97 -4.18
N ALA A 86 17.08 3.74 -3.16
CA ALA A 86 17.63 5.08 -2.94
C ALA A 86 19.12 5.03 -2.60
N GLU A 87 19.57 4.10 -1.75
CA GLU A 87 20.99 3.89 -1.42
C GLU A 87 21.82 3.67 -2.69
N GLY A 88 21.39 2.76 -3.57
CA GLY A 88 22.06 2.50 -4.83
C GLY A 88 22.10 3.72 -5.77
N MET A 89 21.03 4.51 -5.79
CA MET A 89 20.95 5.72 -6.62
C MET A 89 21.82 6.87 -6.08
N PHE A 90 21.94 7.02 -4.75
CA PHE A 90 22.78 8.04 -4.12
C PHE A 90 24.23 7.59 -3.89
N GLY A 91 24.58 6.34 -4.21
CA GLY A 91 25.89 5.76 -3.90
C GLY A 91 26.17 5.65 -2.39
N ALA A 92 25.12 5.59 -1.58
CA ALA A 92 25.22 5.52 -0.13
C ALA A 92 25.53 4.09 0.33
N GLN A 93 26.37 3.96 1.35
CA GLN A 93 26.75 2.65 1.91
C GLN A 93 25.74 2.12 2.94
N SER A 94 24.85 2.99 3.44
CA SER A 94 23.76 2.65 4.34
C SER A 94 22.66 3.71 4.31
N ALA A 95 21.50 3.38 4.88
CA ALA A 95 20.36 4.27 5.03
C ALA A 95 20.71 5.52 5.85
N GLU A 96 21.65 5.44 6.80
CA GLU A 96 22.10 6.61 7.57
C GLU A 96 22.95 7.59 6.74
N ALA A 97 23.51 7.13 5.62
CA ALA A 97 24.26 7.98 4.69
C ALA A 97 23.34 8.68 3.67
N LEU A 98 22.05 8.34 3.63
CA LEU A 98 21.05 9.10 2.86
C LEU A 98 20.69 10.40 3.61
N PRO A 99 20.36 11.49 2.89
CA PRO A 99 19.82 12.68 3.54
C PRO A 99 18.48 12.33 4.21
N GLU A 100 18.30 12.81 5.44
CA GLU A 100 17.10 12.58 6.23
C GLU A 100 15.82 13.01 5.49
N ASP A 101 15.86 14.16 4.81
CA ASP A 101 14.74 14.67 4.01
C ASP A 101 14.28 13.68 2.92
N GLU A 102 15.21 12.94 2.30
CA GLU A 102 14.85 11.97 1.25
C GLU A 102 14.26 10.69 1.86
N VAL A 103 14.78 10.27 3.00
CA VAL A 103 14.24 9.12 3.74
C VAL A 103 12.80 9.43 4.18
N GLU A 104 12.54 10.65 4.64
CA GLU A 104 11.17 11.09 4.97
C GLU A 104 10.28 11.23 3.72
N GLU A 105 10.79 11.73 2.59
CA GLU A 105 10.03 11.80 1.32
C GLU A 105 9.66 10.38 0.83
N ILE A 106 10.57 9.41 0.99
CA ILE A 106 10.32 7.99 0.69
C ILE A 106 9.26 7.39 1.61
N LYS A 107 9.36 7.60 2.94
CA LYS A 107 8.33 7.15 3.89
C LYS A 107 6.96 7.70 3.54
N ALA A 108 6.90 8.98 3.16
CA ALA A 108 5.67 9.62 2.74
C ALA A 108 5.12 8.99 1.46
N ALA A 109 5.96 8.67 0.48
CA ALA A 109 5.57 8.01 -0.76
C ALA A 109 5.07 6.57 -0.52
N ASP A 110 5.76 5.80 0.31
CA ASP A 110 5.33 4.45 0.69
C ASP A 110 3.98 4.50 1.41
N ALA A 111 3.80 5.44 2.34
CA ALA A 111 2.55 5.62 3.02
C ALA A 111 1.43 6.06 2.05
N ALA A 112 1.73 6.93 1.10
CA ALA A 112 0.78 7.38 0.08
C ALA A 112 0.32 6.21 -0.81
N SER A 113 1.25 5.40 -1.33
CA SER A 113 0.94 4.26 -2.20
C SER A 113 0.05 3.22 -1.51
N GLU A 114 0.31 2.91 -0.24
CA GLU A 114 -0.55 2.05 0.58
C GLU A 114 -1.95 2.64 0.74
N ASN A 115 -2.04 3.91 1.15
CA ASN A 115 -3.31 4.55 1.46
C ASN A 115 -4.17 4.73 0.20
N TYR A 116 -3.59 5.20 -0.90
CA TYR A 116 -4.33 5.36 -2.16
C TYR A 116 -4.81 4.01 -2.68
N GLY A 117 -3.94 3.01 -2.72
CA GLY A 117 -4.29 1.69 -3.23
C GLY A 117 -5.38 1.01 -2.40
N ASN A 118 -5.28 1.08 -1.08
CA ASN A 118 -6.25 0.48 -0.17
C ASN A 118 -7.58 1.25 -0.16
N PHE A 119 -7.55 2.58 0.01
CA PHE A 119 -8.75 3.39 0.20
C PHE A 119 -9.67 3.37 -1.02
N TYR A 120 -9.11 3.54 -2.21
CA TYR A 120 -9.90 3.56 -3.44
C TYR A 120 -10.18 2.14 -3.96
N GLY A 121 -9.20 1.23 -3.84
CA GLY A 121 -9.35 -0.15 -4.31
C GLY A 121 -10.46 -0.92 -3.60
N GLN A 122 -10.61 -0.76 -2.28
CA GLN A 122 -11.65 -1.48 -1.51
C GLN A 122 -13.08 -1.13 -1.96
N ASN A 123 -13.30 0.06 -2.53
CA ASN A 123 -14.63 0.48 -3.01
C ASN A 123 -15.02 -0.19 -4.33
N LEU A 124 -14.08 -0.89 -4.97
CA LEU A 124 -14.35 -1.70 -6.17
C LEU A 124 -14.89 -3.10 -5.84
N SER A 125 -15.10 -3.40 -4.55
CA SER A 125 -15.65 -4.67 -4.10
C SER A 125 -17.07 -4.50 -3.55
N PRO A 126 -18.04 -5.34 -3.97
CA PRO A 126 -19.43 -5.25 -3.52
C PRO A 126 -19.61 -5.63 -2.05
N VAL A 127 -18.63 -6.31 -1.45
CA VAL A 127 -18.69 -6.77 -0.05
C VAL A 127 -18.07 -5.79 0.93
N GLN A 128 -17.58 -4.64 0.45
CA GLN A 128 -16.94 -3.65 1.31
C GLN A 128 -17.97 -2.88 2.15
N ALA A 129 -17.69 -2.73 3.44
CA ALA A 129 -18.61 -2.11 4.40
C ALA A 129 -19.08 -0.71 4.01
N GLY A 130 -18.20 0.12 3.42
CA GLY A 130 -18.56 1.45 2.93
C GLY A 130 -19.59 1.42 1.80
N VAL A 131 -19.46 0.49 0.85
CA VAL A 131 -20.40 0.32 -0.27
C VAL A 131 -21.75 -0.17 0.26
N LEU A 132 -21.75 -1.13 1.19
CA LEU A 132 -22.97 -1.66 1.81
C LEU A 132 -23.71 -0.61 2.66
N LEU A 133 -22.97 0.28 3.34
CA LEU A 133 -23.57 1.40 4.07
C LEU A 133 -24.32 2.34 3.12
N VAL A 134 -23.66 2.78 2.04
CA VAL A 134 -24.29 3.64 1.02
C VAL A 134 -25.51 2.96 0.40
N PHE A 135 -25.39 1.68 0.06
CA PHE A 135 -26.51 0.88 -0.44
C PHE A 135 -27.70 0.86 0.53
N SER A 136 -27.45 0.66 1.83
CA SER A 136 -28.49 0.59 2.86
C SER A 136 -29.19 1.94 3.05
N VAL A 137 -28.43 3.04 2.99
CA VAL A 137 -28.99 4.40 3.05
C VAL A 137 -29.85 4.70 1.82
N MET A 138 -29.35 4.40 0.62
CA MET A 138 -30.09 4.71 -0.62
C MET A 138 -31.37 3.88 -0.76
N THR A 139 -31.33 2.60 -0.38
CA THR A 139 -32.55 1.77 -0.35
C THR A 139 -33.54 2.26 0.72
N GLY A 140 -33.05 2.70 1.89
CA GLY A 140 -33.88 3.33 2.93
C GLY A 140 -34.56 4.63 2.49
N LEU A 141 -33.98 5.35 1.53
CA LEU A 141 -34.57 6.55 0.91
C LEU A 141 -35.52 6.24 -0.26
N GLY A 142 -35.74 4.96 -0.59
CA GLY A 142 -36.64 4.53 -1.67
C GLY A 142 -35.99 4.43 -3.06
N TYR A 143 -34.66 4.55 -3.17
CA TYR A 143 -33.97 4.37 -4.45
C TYR A 143 -33.81 2.89 -4.80
N VAL A 144 -34.19 2.52 -6.03
CA VAL A 144 -33.97 1.18 -6.58
C VAL A 144 -32.60 1.14 -7.25
N ILE A 145 -31.59 0.77 -6.48
CA ILE A 145 -30.21 0.63 -6.95
C ILE A 145 -29.68 -0.78 -6.67
N SER A 146 -28.61 -1.18 -7.37
CA SER A 146 -27.86 -2.39 -7.04
C SER A 146 -26.51 -2.03 -6.42
N VAL A 147 -25.93 -2.95 -5.62
CA VAL A 147 -24.57 -2.79 -5.08
C VAL A 147 -23.54 -2.65 -6.22
N TRP A 148 -23.72 -3.39 -7.32
CA TRP A 148 -22.86 -3.30 -8.50
C TRP A 148 -22.92 -1.95 -9.20
N SER A 149 -24.07 -1.27 -9.17
CA SER A 149 -24.18 0.10 -9.66
C SER A 149 -23.29 1.05 -8.86
N LEU A 150 -23.26 0.91 -7.53
CA LEU A 150 -22.38 1.72 -6.67
C LEU A 150 -20.89 1.44 -6.94
N VAL A 151 -20.52 0.17 -7.09
CA VAL A 151 -19.16 -0.24 -7.46
C VAL A 151 -18.77 0.38 -8.80
N ALA A 152 -19.66 0.38 -9.80
CA ALA A 152 -19.39 0.98 -11.10
C ALA A 152 -19.08 2.49 -11.02
N TYR A 153 -19.76 3.21 -10.12
CA TYR A 153 -19.46 4.64 -9.87
C TYR A 153 -18.11 4.87 -9.17
N ALA A 154 -17.57 3.88 -8.46
CA ALA A 154 -16.26 3.97 -7.82
C ALA A 154 -15.09 3.73 -8.79
N ILE A 155 -15.32 3.01 -9.91
CA ILE A 155 -14.31 2.72 -10.93
C ILE A 155 -13.56 3.97 -11.43
N PRO A 156 -14.24 5.04 -11.92
CA PRO A 156 -13.52 6.21 -12.43
C PRO A 156 -12.68 6.88 -11.35
N ILE A 157 -13.14 6.91 -10.10
CA ILE A 157 -12.40 7.51 -8.99
C ILE A 157 -11.14 6.70 -8.66
N ALA A 158 -11.25 5.37 -8.63
CA ALA A 158 -10.10 4.50 -8.42
C ALA A 158 -9.07 4.60 -9.56
N ALA A 159 -9.54 4.69 -10.81
CA ALA A 159 -8.66 4.87 -11.97
C ALA A 159 -7.91 6.21 -11.92
N ILE A 160 -8.60 7.30 -11.57
CA ILE A 160 -7.97 8.62 -11.38
C ILE A 160 -6.92 8.58 -10.26
N SER A 161 -7.21 7.90 -9.15
CA SER A 161 -6.26 7.74 -8.05
C SER A 161 -4.98 7.00 -8.47
N VAL A 162 -5.11 5.91 -9.23
CA VAL A 162 -3.96 5.19 -9.79
C VAL A 162 -3.17 6.08 -10.75
N PHE A 163 -3.85 6.82 -11.61
CA PHE A 163 -3.21 7.71 -12.57
C PHE A 163 -2.44 8.85 -11.90
N LEU A 164 -3.08 9.56 -10.95
CA LEU A 164 -2.44 10.64 -10.20
C LEU A 164 -1.31 10.13 -9.31
N GLY A 165 -1.49 8.98 -8.67
CA GLY A 165 -0.44 8.31 -7.90
C GLY A 165 0.76 7.96 -8.79
N ALA A 166 0.52 7.43 -9.99
CA ALA A 166 1.59 7.14 -10.94
C ALA A 166 2.36 8.39 -11.37
N ILE A 167 1.68 9.50 -11.63
CA ILE A 167 2.33 10.79 -11.91
C ILE A 167 3.15 11.24 -10.70
N GLN A 168 2.58 11.21 -9.50
CA GLN A 168 3.26 11.62 -8.27
C GLN A 168 4.55 10.84 -8.04
N PHE A 169 4.52 9.51 -8.16
CA PHE A 169 5.68 8.65 -7.93
C PHE A 169 6.71 8.74 -9.06
N TRP A 170 6.26 8.99 -10.30
CA TRP A 170 7.18 9.31 -11.38
C TRP A 170 7.91 10.65 -11.16
N LEU A 171 7.21 11.67 -10.67
CA LEU A 171 7.82 12.95 -10.30
C LEU A 171 8.80 12.81 -9.14
N LEU A 172 8.50 11.95 -8.16
CA LEU A 172 9.40 11.61 -7.07
C LEU A 172 10.74 11.06 -7.62
N ASP A 173 10.70 10.09 -8.52
CA ASP A 173 11.91 9.54 -9.15
C ASP A 173 12.75 10.61 -9.83
N LEU A 174 12.11 11.53 -10.56
CA LEU A 174 12.81 12.63 -11.22
C LEU A 174 13.50 13.55 -10.21
N ARG A 175 12.85 13.87 -9.09
CA ARG A 175 13.41 14.70 -8.03
C ARG A 175 14.59 14.00 -7.36
N LEU A 176 14.40 12.75 -6.96
CA LEU A 176 15.42 11.91 -6.33
C LEU A 176 16.68 11.80 -7.21
N ARG A 177 16.50 11.51 -8.51
CA ARG A 177 17.61 11.44 -9.48
C ARG A 177 18.33 12.77 -9.65
N LYS A 178 17.58 13.88 -9.73
CA LYS A 178 18.17 15.21 -9.86
C LYS A 178 19.03 15.54 -8.63
N LYS A 179 18.52 15.26 -7.42
CA LYS A 179 19.23 15.50 -6.16
C LYS A 179 20.49 14.62 -6.06
N ALA A 180 20.39 13.36 -6.46
CA ALA A 180 21.54 12.44 -6.51
C ALA A 180 22.64 12.95 -7.47
N ALA A 181 22.27 13.44 -8.65
CA ALA A 181 23.22 13.96 -9.64
C ALA A 181 23.88 15.29 -9.24
N THR A 182 23.27 16.08 -8.36
CA THR A 182 23.83 17.37 -7.88
C THR A 182 24.75 17.23 -6.67
N ARG A 183 24.97 16.03 -6.15
CA ARG A 183 25.88 15.80 -5.03
C ARG A 183 27.33 15.68 -5.55
N PRO A 184 28.28 16.45 -4.97
CA PRO A 184 29.70 16.39 -5.34
C PRO A 184 30.36 15.09 -4.90
#